data_AF-A0A1Z9MR89-F1
#
_entry.id   AF-A0A1Z9MR89-F1
#
_cell.length_a   1.000
_cell.length_b   1.000
_cell.length_c   1.000
_cell.angle_alpha   90.00
_cell.angle_beta   90.00
_cell.angle_gamma   90.00
#
_symmetry.space_group_name_H-M   'P 1'
#
loop_
_entity.id
_entity.type
_entity.pdbx_description
1 polymer ?
#
loop_
_entity_poly.entity_id
_entity_poly.type
_entity_poly.pdbx_seq_one_letter_code
_entity_poly.pdbx_strand_id
1 'polypeptide(L)' 'MLEALRKKYEGDIAVARANVQVYINNASGIGEHPDVVQAVDEQMELIADAQDKLNVLDQWDNGTQRFID' A
#
# COMPACT_ATOMS: atom_id res chain seq x y z
N MET A 1 -1.07 -20.58 -2.11
CA MET A 1 -0.87 -19.58 -3.19
C MET A 1 -1.56 -18.26 -2.86
N LEU A 2 -2.87 -18.25 -2.58
CA LEU A 2 -3.57 -17.02 -2.14
C LEU A 2 -2.94 -16.40 -0.88
N GLU A 3 -2.58 -17.22 0.11
CA GLU A 3 -1.86 -16.74 1.30
C GLU A 3 -0.52 -16.05 0.99
N ALA A 4 0.20 -16.51 -0.04
CA ALA A 4 1.45 -15.87 -0.45
C ALA A 4 1.20 -14.48 -1.08
N LEU A 5 0.13 -14.34 -1.87
CA LEU A 5 -0.29 -13.03 -2.40
C LEU A 5 -0.75 -12.09 -1.28
N ARG A 6 -1.52 -12.60 -0.31
CA ARG A 6 -1.91 -11.85 0.88
C ARG A 6 -0.69 -11.28 1.59
N LYS A 7 0.29 -12.14 1.91
CA LYS A 7 1.54 -11.72 2.57
C LYS A 7 2.34 -10.72 1.76
N LYS A 8 2.37 -10.85 0.43
CA LYS A 8 3.00 -9.87 -0.46
C LYS A 8 2.34 -8.50 -0.31
N TYR A 9 1.02 -8.41 -0.44
CA TYR A 9 0.33 -7.12 -0.37
C TYR A 9 0.38 -6.48 1.02
N GLU A 10 0.28 -7.28 2.09
CA GLU A 10 0.53 -6.82 3.46
C GLU A 10 1.95 -6.24 3.62
N GLY A 11 2.93 -6.89 3.01
CA GLY A 11 4.32 -6.42 2.97
C GLY A 11 4.48 -5.12 2.19
N ASP A 12 3.88 -5.03 1.00
CA ASP A 12 3.89 -3.82 0.15
C ASP A 12 3.30 -2.62 0.92
N ILE A 13 2.19 -2.81 1.63
CA ILE A 13 1.56 -1.79 2.50
C ILE A 13 2.50 -1.39 3.65
N ALA A 14 3.14 -2.37 4.31
CA ALA A 14 4.04 -2.11 5.42
C ALA A 14 5.26 -1.27 4.99
N VAL A 15 5.84 -1.57 3.82
CA VAL A 15 6.96 -0.82 3.24
C VAL A 15 6.55 0.62 2.92
N ALA A 16 5.43 0.81 2.22
CA ALA A 16 4.96 2.15 1.86
C ALA A 16 4.64 2.99 3.12
N ARG A 17 4.01 2.40 4.14
CA ARG A 17 3.77 3.08 5.43
C ARG A 17 5.07 3.47 6.14
N ALA A 18 6.09 2.62 6.12
CA ALA A 18 7.38 2.94 6.70
C ALA A 18 8.04 4.12 5.98
N ASN A 19 7.97 4.18 4.65
CA ASN A 19 8.47 5.30 3.86
C ASN A 19 7.74 6.61 4.18
N VAL A 20 6.40 6.58 4.23
CA VAL A 20 5.60 7.75 4.66
C VAL A 20 6.03 8.23 6.04
N GLN A 21 6.24 7.31 6.98
CA GLN A 21 6.67 7.67 8.33
C GLN A 21 8.04 8.32 8.35
N VAL A 22 8.98 7.85 7.52
CA VAL A 22 10.30 8.45 7.33
C VAL A 22 10.17 9.88 6.79
N TYR A 23 9.33 10.10 5.77
CA TYR A 23 9.11 11.42 5.18
C TYR A 23 8.48 12.41 6.17
N ILE A 24 7.54 11.97 7.00
CA ILE A 24 6.86 12.81 7.99
C ILE A 24 7.73 13.08 9.22
N ASN A 25 8.51 12.09 9.70
CA ASN A 25 9.25 12.22 10.96
C ASN A 25 10.69 12.71 10.81
N ASN A 26 11.33 12.52 9.66
CA ASN A 26 12.72 12.93 9.42
C ASN A 26 12.82 14.28 8.71
N ALA A 27 11.90 15.21 9.00
CA ALA A 27 11.93 16.58 8.47
C ALA A 27 13.25 17.33 8.74
N SER A 28 14.05 16.90 9.73
CA SER A 28 15.40 17.43 10.00
C SER A 28 16.44 16.79 9.07
N GLY A 29 16.53 17.27 7.83
CA GLY A 29 17.65 17.01 6.91
C GLY A 29 17.28 16.70 5.45
N ILE A 30 16.06 16.20 5.20
CA ILE A 30 15.52 15.90 3.85
C ILE A 30 14.31 16.81 3.53
N GLY A 31 13.75 17.48 4.55
CA GLY A 31 12.50 18.24 4.48
C GLY A 31 12.55 19.60 3.77
N GLU A 32 13.64 19.93 3.06
CA GLU A 32 13.75 21.17 2.27
C GLU A 32 13.53 20.94 0.77
N HIS A 33 12.77 19.91 0.36
CA HIS A 33 12.34 19.75 -1.03
C HIS A 33 10.81 19.74 -1.13
N PRO A 34 10.21 20.48 -2.08
CA PRO A 34 8.76 20.44 -2.34
C PRO A 34 8.23 19.03 -2.67
N ASP A 35 9.12 18.08 -2.96
CA ASP A 35 8.80 16.70 -3.33
C ASP A 35 8.34 15.81 -2.16
N VAL A 36 8.39 16.24 -0.90
CA VAL A 36 7.94 15.39 0.22
C VAL A 36 6.45 15.06 0.11
N VAL A 37 5.63 16.02 -0.31
CA VAL A 37 4.19 15.78 -0.52
C VAL A 37 3.97 14.83 -1.68
N GLN A 38 4.67 15.02 -2.79
CA GLN A 38 4.59 14.13 -3.95
C GLN A 38 5.06 12.71 -3.60
N ALA A 39 6.18 12.57 -2.88
CA ALA A 39 6.69 11.28 -2.46
C ALA A 39 5.71 10.54 -1.53
N VAL A 40 5.05 11.27 -0.62
CA VAL A 40 3.98 10.71 0.21
C VAL A 40 2.79 10.29 -0.64
N ASP A 41 2.37 11.09 -1.61
CA ASP A 41 1.27 10.77 -2.53
C ASP A 41 1.57 9.47 -3.32
N GLU A 42 2.77 9.33 -3.87
CA GLU A 42 3.22 8.10 -4.53
C GLU A 42 3.17 6.87 -3.60
N GLN A 43 3.53 7.02 -2.31
CA GLN A 43 3.36 5.93 -1.35
C GLN A 43 1.88 5.64 -1.05
N MET A 44 1.01 6.65 -1.05
CA MET A 44 -0.43 6.47 -0.85
C MET A 44 -1.06 5.69 -2.01
N GLU A 45 -0.63 5.94 -3.25
CA GLU A 45 -1.04 5.16 -4.42
C GLU A 45 -0.66 3.67 -4.28
N LEU A 46 0.56 3.37 -3.83
CA LEU A 46 1.02 1.99 -3.59
C LEU A 46 0.19 1.29 -2.50
N ILE A 47 -0.16 2.00 -1.42
CA ILE A 47 -1.03 1.47 -0.37
C ILE A 47 -2.41 1.18 -0.92
N ALA A 48 -2.99 2.11 -1.69
CA ALA A 48 -4.32 1.96 -2.27
C ALA A 48 -4.38 0.74 -3.21
N ASP A 49 -3.44 0.62 -4.15
CA ASP A 49 -3.37 -0.49 -5.10
C ASP A 49 -3.19 -1.85 -4.40
N ALA A 50 -2.31 -1.94 -3.39
CA ALA A 50 -2.13 -3.16 -2.61
C ALA A 50 -3.37 -3.52 -1.77
N GLN A 51 -4.05 -2.52 -1.21
CA GLN A 51 -5.28 -2.72 -0.44
C GLN A 51 -6.43 -3.18 -1.33
N ASP A 52 -6.58 -2.63 -2.53
CA ASP A 52 -7.60 -3.06 -3.49
C ASP A 52 -7.37 -4.51 -3.92
N LYS A 53 -6.11 -4.87 -4.18
CA LYS A 53 -5.73 -6.27 -4.48
C LYS A 53 -6.03 -7.22 -3.31
N LEU A 54 -5.79 -6.81 -2.07
CA LEU A 54 -6.19 -7.57 -0.88
C LEU A 54 -7.71 -7.73 -0.80
N ASN A 55 -8.46 -6.67 -1.03
CA ASN A 55 -9.92 -6.71 -0.97
C ASN A 55 -10.51 -7.65 -2.03
N VAL A 56 -9.95 -7.66 -3.25
CA VAL A 56 -10.34 -8.61 -4.30
C VAL A 56 -9.97 -10.04 -3.91
N LEU A 57 -8.76 -10.24 -3.37
CA LEU A 57 -8.31 -11.55 -2.90
C LEU A 57 -9.19 -12.10 -1.77
N ASP A 58 -9.61 -11.24 -0.84
CA ASP A 58 -10.50 -11.59 0.28
C ASP A 58 -11.89 -11.99 -0.20
N GLN A 59 -12.44 -11.26 -1.16
CA GLN A 59 -13.74 -11.60 -1.74
C GLN A 59 -13.68 -12.92 -2.51
N TRP A 60 -12.57 -13.16 -3.23
CA TRP A 60 -12.32 -14.41 -3.92
C TRP A 60 -12.21 -15.60 -2.96
N ASP A 61 -11.43 -15.47 -1.89
CA ASP A 61 -11.21 -16.53 -0.89
C ASP A 61 -12.49 -16.87 -0.10
N ASN A 62 -13.33 -15.86 0.17
CA ASN A 62 -14.62 -16.03 0.85
C ASN A 62 -15.74 -16.60 -0.05
N GLY A 63 -15.42 -17.09 -1.26
CA GLY A 63 -16.40 -17.65 -2.19
C GLY A 63 -17.40 -16.64 -2.77
N THR A 64 -17.14 -15.34 -2.61
CA THR A 64 -17.95 -14.28 -3.22
C THR A 64 -17.50 -14.09 -4.67
N GLN A 65 -17.88 -15.04 -5.53
CA GLN A 65 -17.64 -14.99 -6.98
C GLN A 65 -18.59 -14.02 -7.71
N ARG A 66 -18.90 -12.86 -7.11
CA ARG A 66 -19.89 -11.91 -7.65
C ARG A 66 -19.35 -11.00 -8.77
N PHE A 67 -18.14 -11.26 -9.26
CA PHE A 67 -17.44 -10.45 -10.26
C PHE A 67 -17.38 -11.10 -11.65
N ILE A 68 -18.03 -12.25 -11.86
CA ILE A 68 -18.06 -12.95 -13.15
C ILE A 68 -19.49 -13.09 -13.70
N ASP A 69 -20.36 -12.13 -13.39
CA ASP A 69 -21.67 -11.96 -14.03
C ASP A 69 -21.79 -10.54 -14.62
#